data_AF-A0A7C0XS41-F1
#
_entry.id   AF-A0A7C0XS41-F1
#
_cell.length_a   1.000
_cell.length_b   1.000
_cell.length_c   1.000
_cell.angle_alpha   90.00
_cell.angle_beta   90.00
_cell.angle_gamma   90.00
#
_symmetry.space_group_name_H-M   'P 1'
#
loop_
_entity.id
_entity.type
_entity.pdbx_description
1 polymer ?
#
loop_
_entity_poly.entity_id
_entity_poly.type
_entity_poly.pdbx_seq_one_letter_code
_entity_poly.pdbx_strand_id
1 'polypeptide(L)'
;MIFNLESKLIDAIWFILPAYFANMTPVHVAKLSFLEPLGKPMDFGKKIFGKRIFGDGKTWRGFFAGIIVGTLVGYIQTISQKEIELILQNLLNDQNFHLPLMNIELAFMLSLGAMVGDIAGSFIKRQSGLKRG
;
A
#
# COMPACT_ATOMS: atom_id res chain seq x y z
N MET A 1 10.83 -19.22 -23.11
CA MET A 1 9.47 -19.16 -22.52
C MET A 1 9.51 -19.05 -20.99
N ILE A 2 10.44 -19.74 -20.30
CA ILE A 2 10.62 -19.66 -18.83
C ILE A 2 11.00 -18.24 -18.34
N PHE A 3 11.89 -17.54 -19.06
CA PHE A 3 12.31 -16.16 -18.74
C PHE A 3 11.16 -15.12 -18.66
N ASN A 4 10.01 -15.36 -19.29
CA ASN A 4 8.93 -14.37 -19.34
C ASN A 4 8.15 -14.26 -18.02
N LEU A 5 8.08 -15.36 -17.24
CA LEU A 5 7.34 -15.35 -15.97
C LEU A 5 8.13 -14.65 -14.86
N GLU A 6 9.42 -14.93 -14.75
CA GLU A 6 10.29 -14.35 -13.72
C GLU A 6 10.35 -12.83 -13.85
N SER A 7 10.61 -12.31 -15.06
CA SER A 7 10.61 -10.87 -15.33
C SER A 7 9.26 -10.23 -14.98
N LYS A 8 8.13 -10.84 -15.37
CA LYS A 8 6.80 -10.32 -15.03
C LYS A 8 6.52 -10.30 -13.53
N LEU A 9 7.02 -11.29 -12.79
CA LEU A 9 6.87 -11.33 -11.34
C LEU A 9 7.69 -10.21 -10.69
N ILE A 10 8.92 -9.98 -11.16
CA ILE A 10 9.76 -8.87 -10.71
C ILE A 10 9.07 -7.52 -10.99
N ASP A 11 8.54 -7.33 -12.20
CA ASP A 11 7.82 -6.12 -12.60
C ASP A 11 6.60 -5.88 -11.71
N ALA A 12 5.79 -6.91 -11.48
CA ALA A 12 4.60 -6.82 -10.65
C ALA A 12 4.94 -6.49 -9.20
N ILE A 13 5.97 -7.13 -8.64
CA ILE A 13 6.43 -6.88 -7.26
C ILE A 13 6.98 -5.46 -7.15
N TRP A 14 7.84 -5.04 -8.08
CA TRP A 14 8.40 -3.70 -8.12
C TRP A 14 7.30 -2.64 -8.20
N PHE A 15 6.35 -2.82 -9.12
CA PHE A 15 5.26 -1.88 -9.31
C PHE A 15 4.35 -1.76 -8.10
N ILE A 16 3.92 -2.87 -7.48
CA ILE A 16 2.93 -2.86 -6.39
C ILE A 16 3.53 -2.56 -5.01
N LEU A 17 4.86 -2.52 -4.89
CA LEU A 17 5.57 -2.40 -3.61
C LEU A 17 5.09 -1.22 -2.73
N PRO A 18 4.88 0.01 -3.26
CA PRO A 18 4.36 1.13 -2.47
C PRO A 18 3.01 0.82 -1.81
N ALA A 19 2.11 0.15 -2.53
CA ALA A 19 0.79 -0.22 -2.06
C ALA A 19 0.84 -1.28 -0.93
N TYR A 20 1.75 -2.24 -1.02
CA TYR A 20 1.96 -3.24 0.03
C TYR A 20 2.46 -2.61 1.32
N PHE A 21 3.46 -1.73 1.24
CA PHE A 21 3.95 -1.00 2.40
C PHE A 21 2.88 -0.07 2.98
N ALA A 22 2.11 0.62 2.13
CA ALA A 22 1.00 1.44 2.57
C ALA A 22 -0.02 0.63 3.40
N ASN A 23 -0.45 -0.53 2.90
CA ASN A 23 -1.45 -1.38 3.56
C ASN A 23 -0.93 -2.04 4.84
N MET A 24 0.36 -2.39 4.90
CA MET A 24 1.00 -2.96 6.09
C MET A 24 1.14 -1.92 7.22
N THR A 25 1.43 -0.66 6.87
CA THR A 25 1.78 0.41 7.81
C THR A 25 0.79 0.62 8.97
N PRO A 26 -0.55 0.70 8.77
CA PRO A 26 -1.53 0.93 9.84
C PRO A 26 -1.34 0.06 11.09
N VAL A 27 -0.98 -1.22 10.91
CA VAL A 27 -0.81 -2.17 12.02
C VAL A 27 0.43 -1.84 12.86
N HIS A 28 1.50 -1.36 12.23
CA HIS A 28 2.74 -1.00 12.91
C HIS A 28 2.62 0.35 13.61
N VAL A 29 2.05 1.36 12.93
CA VAL A 29 1.87 2.69 13.54
C VAL A 29 0.81 2.70 14.64
N ALA A 30 -0.04 1.67 14.70
CA ALA A 30 -0.99 1.52 15.79
C ALA A 30 -0.33 1.42 17.17
N LYS A 31 0.93 0.97 17.22
CA LYS A 31 1.73 0.78 18.44
C LYS A 31 2.49 2.04 18.87
N LEU A 32 2.45 3.11 18.08
CA LEU A 32 3.18 4.35 18.34
C LEU A 32 2.30 5.30 19.15
N SER A 33 2.62 5.47 20.44
CA SER A 33 1.85 6.27 21.39
C SER A 33 1.75 7.74 20.98
N PHE A 34 2.81 8.31 20.41
CA PHE A 34 2.82 9.71 19.94
C PHE A 34 1.82 9.98 18.78
N LEU A 35 1.32 8.94 18.11
CA LEU A 35 0.30 9.05 17.07
C LEU A 35 -1.13 8.74 17.56
N GLU A 36 -1.33 8.44 18.84
CA GLU A 36 -2.65 8.20 19.43
C GLU A 36 -3.70 9.30 19.16
N PRO A 37 -3.37 10.60 19.11
CA PRO A 37 -4.35 11.64 18.79
C PRO A 37 -5.04 11.42 17.42
N LEU A 38 -4.35 10.77 16.48
CA LEU A 38 -4.87 10.42 15.16
C LEU A 38 -5.50 9.02 15.11
N GLY A 39 -5.47 8.27 16.21
CA GLY A 39 -5.95 6.88 16.31
C GLY A 39 -7.49 6.73 16.32
N LYS A 40 -8.24 7.83 16.25
CA LYS A 40 -9.70 7.81 16.24
C LYS A 40 -10.24 7.11 14.97
N PRO A 41 -11.29 6.27 15.09
CA PRO A 41 -11.96 5.68 13.93
C PRO A 41 -12.50 6.75 12.98
N MET A 42 -12.30 6.56 11.67
CA MET A 42 -12.72 7.49 10.61
C MET A 42 -14.23 7.64 10.53
N ASP A 43 -15.00 6.63 10.94
CA ASP A 43 -16.46 6.69 10.97
C ASP A 43 -17.04 7.32 12.24
N PHE A 44 -16.21 7.69 13.23
CA PHE A 44 -16.66 8.25 14.51
C PHE A 44 -17.71 7.39 15.24
N GLY A 45 -17.72 6.08 15.02
CA GLY A 45 -18.75 5.18 15.59
C GLY A 45 -20.10 5.23 14.87
N LYS A 46 -20.23 6.04 13.81
CA LYS A 46 -21.48 6.19 13.06
C LYS A 46 -21.88 4.88 12.37
N LYS A 47 -23.18 4.77 12.12
CA LYS A 47 -23.81 3.62 11.50
C LYS A 47 -24.63 4.04 10.28
N ILE A 48 -24.69 3.15 9.29
CA ILE A 48 -25.63 3.19 8.16
C ILE A 48 -26.30 1.82 8.07
N PHE A 49 -27.60 1.79 7.78
CA PHE A 49 -28.39 0.54 7.78
C PHE A 49 -28.23 -0.30 9.06
N GLY A 50 -28.11 0.36 10.21
CA GLY A 50 -27.92 -0.30 11.52
C GLY A 50 -26.51 -0.85 11.78
N LYS A 51 -25.58 -0.78 10.83
CA LYS A 51 -24.21 -1.33 10.91
C LYS A 51 -23.17 -0.22 10.89
N ARG A 52 -22.00 -0.44 11.51
CA ARG A 52 -20.87 0.51 11.46
C ARG A 52 -20.47 0.80 10.01
N ILE A 53 -20.04 2.02 9.70
CA ILE A 53 -19.64 2.38 8.33
C ILE A 53 -18.32 1.68 7.98
N PHE A 54 -17.27 1.84 8.79
CA PHE A 54 -15.95 1.22 8.53
C PHE A 54 -15.51 0.27 9.65
N GLY A 55 -15.87 0.58 10.90
CA GLY A 55 -15.41 -0.09 12.11
C GLY A 55 -14.10 0.51 12.67
N ASP A 56 -13.73 0.09 13.88
CA ASP A 56 -12.63 0.72 14.65
C ASP A 56 -11.23 0.52 14.05
N GLY A 57 -11.10 -0.32 13.02
CA GLY A 57 -9.81 -0.62 12.38
C GLY A 57 -9.39 0.42 11.35
N LYS A 58 -10.30 1.30 10.92
CA LYS A 58 -10.01 2.34 9.94
C LYS A 58 -9.86 3.66 10.68
N THR A 59 -8.62 4.09 10.86
CA THR A 59 -8.24 5.27 11.66
C THR A 59 -7.52 6.29 10.78
N TRP A 60 -7.61 7.57 11.14
CA TRP A 60 -6.91 8.64 10.40
C TRP A 60 -5.39 8.46 10.46
N ARG A 61 -4.85 8.04 11.62
CA ARG A 61 -3.44 7.66 11.78
C ARG A 61 -3.02 6.63 10.74
N GLY A 62 -3.75 5.52 10.66
CA GLY A 62 -3.41 4.44 9.73
C GLY A 62 -3.47 4.91 8.28
N PHE A 63 -4.53 5.64 7.92
CA PHE A 63 -4.73 6.17 6.57
C PHE A 63 -3.57 7.05 6.10
N PHE A 64 -3.25 8.11 6.87
CA PHE A 64 -2.20 9.05 6.48
C PHE A 64 -0.81 8.43 6.58
N ALA A 65 -0.53 7.64 7.62
CA ALA A 65 0.75 6.97 7.73
C ALA A 65 0.98 5.99 6.57
N GLY A 66 -0.05 5.24 6.16
CA GLY A 66 0.04 4.34 5.00
C GLY A 66 0.41 5.08 3.72
N ILE A 67 -0.26 6.20 3.44
CA ILE A 67 0.05 7.04 2.27
C ILE A 67 1.49 7.55 2.34
N ILE A 68 1.93 8.08 3.49
CA ILE A 68 3.28 8.60 3.66
C ILE A 68 4.32 7.50 3.46
N VAL A 69 4.19 6.37 4.15
CA VAL A 69 5.16 5.28 4.09
C VAL A 69 5.22 4.67 2.69
N GLY A 70 4.08 4.41 2.05
CA GLY A 70 4.07 3.90 0.68
C GLY A 70 4.70 4.88 -0.32
N THR A 71 4.41 6.18 -0.20
CA THR A 71 5.03 7.22 -1.04
C THR A 71 6.54 7.30 -0.81
N LEU A 72 7.01 7.19 0.44
CA LEU A 72 8.43 7.14 0.77
C LEU A 72 9.12 5.91 0.16
N VAL A 73 8.47 4.75 0.18
CA VAL A 73 8.98 3.54 -0.48
C VAL A 73 9.12 3.76 -1.98
N GLY A 74 8.12 4.34 -2.64
CA GLY A 74 8.22 4.65 -4.06
C GLY A 74 9.23 5.75 -4.40
N TYR A 75 9.45 6.71 -3.50
CA TYR A 75 10.56 7.66 -3.63
C TYR A 75 11.93 6.95 -3.59
N ILE A 76 12.12 6.03 -2.64
CA ILE A 76 13.32 5.19 -2.56
C ILE A 76 13.47 4.35 -3.85
N GLN A 77 12.39 3.77 -4.36
CA GLN A 77 12.41 3.05 -5.65
C GLN A 77 12.82 3.96 -6.81
N THR A 78 12.29 5.19 -6.86
CA THR A 78 12.61 6.16 -7.93
C THR A 78 14.11 6.47 -7.96
N ILE A 79 14.74 6.75 -6.82
CA ILE A 79 16.17 7.10 -6.78
C ILE A 79 17.09 5.88 -6.99
N SER A 80 16.64 4.69 -6.61
CA SER A 80 17.43 3.45 -6.72
C SER A 80 17.17 2.66 -8.01
N GLN A 81 16.19 3.07 -8.84
CA GLN A 81 15.70 2.28 -9.97
C GLN A 81 16.83 1.89 -10.94
N LYS A 82 17.68 2.85 -11.32
CA LYS A 82 18.76 2.60 -12.29
C LYS A 82 19.78 1.57 -11.78
N GLU A 83 20.15 1.66 -10.51
CA GLU A 83 21.10 0.73 -9.90
C GLU A 83 20.51 -0.67 -9.79
N ILE A 84 19.24 -0.77 -9.37
CA ILE A 84 18.54 -2.05 -9.26
C ILE A 84 18.32 -2.68 -10.64
N GLU A 85 17.95 -1.89 -11.65
CA GLU A 85 17.79 -2.38 -13.02
C GLU A 85 19.09 -2.98 -13.56
N LEU A 86 20.24 -2.32 -13.37
CA LEU A 86 21.54 -2.85 -13.77
C LEU A 86 21.88 -4.16 -13.04
N ILE A 87 21.59 -4.24 -11.74
CA ILE A 87 21.79 -5.47 -10.97
C ILE A 87 20.93 -6.60 -11.56
N LEU A 88 19.66 -6.34 -11.85
CA LEU A 88 18.73 -7.34 -12.40
C LEU A 88 19.12 -7.78 -13.81
N GLN A 89 19.54 -6.86 -14.69
CA GLN A 89 20.03 -7.19 -16.04
C GLN A 89 21.20 -8.18 -15.98
N ASN A 90 22.13 -7.97 -15.05
CA ASN A 90 23.28 -8.87 -14.85
C ASN A 90 22.87 -10.22 -14.23
N LEU A 91 22.00 -10.20 -13.21
CA LEU A 91 21.53 -11.42 -12.55
C LEU A 91 20.69 -12.31 -13.48
N LEU A 92 19.87 -11.71 -14.33
CA LEU A 92 19.00 -12.41 -15.28
C LEU A 92 19.71 -12.72 -16.62
N ASN A 93 20.93 -12.19 -16.82
CA ASN A 93 21.65 -12.24 -18.09
C ASN A 93 20.80 -11.71 -19.28
N ASP A 94 20.06 -10.61 -19.04
CA ASP A 94 19.21 -9.95 -20.02
C ASP A 94 19.43 -8.43 -19.98
N GLN A 95 20.15 -7.91 -20.97
CA GLN A 95 20.48 -6.48 -21.07
C GLN A 95 19.28 -5.63 -21.53
N ASN A 96 18.20 -6.24 -22.00
CA ASN A 96 16.98 -5.54 -22.40
C ASN A 96 15.92 -5.52 -21.28
N PHE A 97 16.23 -6.06 -20.11
CA PHE A 97 15.33 -6.01 -18.96
C PHE A 97 15.24 -4.57 -18.43
N HIS A 98 14.02 -4.07 -18.28
CA HIS A 98 13.74 -2.74 -17.75
C HIS A 98 12.65 -2.82 -16.70
N LEU A 99 12.86 -2.14 -15.57
CA LEU A 99 11.85 -2.07 -14.52
C LEU A 99 10.73 -1.10 -14.93
N PRO A 100 9.48 -1.35 -14.50
CA PRO A 100 8.42 -0.35 -14.59
C PRO A 100 8.86 0.96 -13.95
N LEU A 101 8.72 2.07 -14.69
CA LEU A 101 9.10 3.38 -14.21
C LEU A 101 8.32 3.73 -12.93
N MET A 102 9.06 3.95 -11.85
CA MET A 102 8.50 4.48 -10.60
C MET A 102 8.78 5.97 -10.52
N ASN A 103 7.74 6.74 -10.17
CA ASN A 103 7.86 8.15 -9.79
C ASN A 103 7.01 8.43 -8.55
N ILE A 104 7.21 9.60 -7.95
CA ILE A 104 6.57 9.93 -6.68
C ILE A 104 5.04 10.06 -6.83
N GLU A 105 4.55 10.54 -7.97
CA GLU A 105 3.12 10.66 -8.27
C GLU A 105 2.45 9.28 -8.35
N LEU A 106 3.08 8.32 -9.06
CA LEU A 106 2.62 6.95 -9.15
C LEU A 106 2.64 6.27 -7.78
N ALA A 107 3.73 6.43 -7.02
CA ALA A 107 3.85 5.90 -5.67
C ALA A 107 2.74 6.42 -4.75
N PHE A 108 2.47 7.72 -4.81
CA PHE A 108 1.38 8.35 -4.07
C PHE A 108 0.02 7.80 -4.49
N MET A 109 -0.24 7.68 -5.80
CA MET A 109 -1.50 7.13 -6.33
C MET A 109 -1.70 5.66 -5.94
N LEU A 110 -0.65 4.83 -6.00
CA LEU A 110 -0.70 3.42 -5.57
C LEU A 110 -0.99 3.31 -4.08
N SER A 111 -0.32 4.14 -3.26
CA SER A 111 -0.51 4.16 -1.81
C SER A 111 -1.90 4.65 -1.43
N LEU A 112 -2.37 5.73 -2.06
CA LEU A 112 -3.72 6.25 -1.87
C LEU A 112 -4.77 5.23 -2.29
N GLY A 113 -4.61 4.62 -3.47
CA GLY A 113 -5.49 3.58 -3.99
C GLY A 113 -5.58 2.38 -3.04
N ALA A 114 -4.45 1.92 -2.50
CA ALA A 114 -4.41 0.85 -1.51
C ALA A 114 -5.20 1.21 -0.25
N MET A 115 -4.98 2.40 0.31
CA MET A 115 -5.64 2.85 1.53
C MET A 115 -7.15 3.11 1.34
N VAL A 116 -7.54 3.66 0.19
CA VAL A 116 -8.96 3.84 -0.18
C VAL A 116 -9.63 2.49 -0.42
N GLY A 117 -8.97 1.57 -1.13
CA GLY A 117 -9.45 0.21 -1.37
C GLY A 117 -9.65 -0.57 -0.07
N ASP A 118 -8.74 -0.42 0.89
CA ASP A 118 -8.86 -1.02 2.21
C ASP A 118 -10.05 -0.46 3.02
N ILE A 119 -10.32 0.85 2.94
CA ILE A 119 -11.52 1.47 3.52
C ILE A 119 -12.79 0.94 2.84
N ALA A 120 -12.82 0.91 1.50
CA ALA A 120 -13.95 0.41 0.72
C ALA A 120 -14.25 -1.06 1.03
N GLY A 121 -13.22 -1.89 1.11
CA GLY A 121 -13.34 -3.29 1.53
C GLY A 121 -13.87 -3.40 2.97
N SER A 122 -13.46 -2.52 3.87
CA SER A 122 -14.02 -2.44 5.23
C SER A 122 -15.50 -2.11 5.22
N PHE A 123 -15.92 -1.14 4.41
CA PHE A 123 -17.32 -0.77 4.24
C PHE A 123 -18.15 -1.96 3.77
N ILE A 124 -17.74 -2.62 2.68
CA ILE A 124 -18.43 -3.80 2.15
C ILE A 124 -18.54 -4.89 3.22
N LYS A 125 -17.44 -5.20 3.92
CA LYS A 125 -17.45 -6.18 5.02
C LYS A 125 -18.47 -5.82 6.10
N ARG A 126 -18.56 -4.55 6.51
CA ARG A 126 -19.55 -4.12 7.52
C ARG A 126 -20.98 -4.23 7.00
N GLN A 127 -21.23 -3.80 5.76
CA GLN A 127 -22.58 -3.85 5.19
C GLN A 127 -23.06 -5.29 4.93
N SER A 128 -22.16 -6.22 4.63
CA SER A 128 -22.45 -7.65 4.53
C SER A 128 -22.63 -8.35 5.89
N GLY A 129 -22.53 -7.64 7.01
CA GLY A 129 -22.71 -8.23 8.36
C GLY A 129 -21.49 -8.97 8.90
N LEU A 130 -20.34 -8.95 8.20
CA LEU A 130 -19.12 -9.54 8.70
C LEU A 130 -18.57 -8.69 9.85
N LYS A 131 -18.34 -9.34 11.00
CA LYS A 131 -17.64 -8.72 12.13
C LYS A 131 -16.21 -8.39 11.73
N ARG A 132 -15.59 -7.50 12.51
CA ARG A 132 -14.16 -7.23 12.36
C ARG A 132 -13.39 -8.51 12.72
N GLY A 133 -12.40 -8.85 11.90
CA GLY A 133 -11.31 -9.75 12.25
C GLY A 133 -10.09 -8.96 12.68
#